data_AF-A0A9Q0ESU9-F1
#
_entry.id   AF-A0A9Q0ESU9-F1
#
_cell.length_a   1.000
_cell.length_b   1.000
_cell.length_c   1.000
_cell.angle_alpha   90.00
_cell.angle_beta   90.00
_cell.angle_gamma   90.00
#
_symmetry.space_group_name_H-M   'P 1'
#
loop_
_entity.id
_entity.type
_entity.pdbx_description
1 polymer ?
#
loop_
_entity_poly.entity_id
_entity_poly.type
_entity_poly.pdbx_seq_one_letter_code
_entity_poly.pdbx_strand_id
1 'polypeptide(L)'
;MSLRRQRRKVFLVLTFLASLMGVVMVSLQQHWQADRREHHKDHQLTDTCLRVRSDTFTQVPGSKTLLINAFREHRTENASIRLLGIVLREEHTQWSRCVFCCQEDGEVVTVAAERTTHPSHYYFEYVTGDFLCQIPFGCNPRYAGLFSGDMDLTNLTLLPVLNQEAPERSSVPLKYTLCMPTMFNRYNNVLQFVQAMELYQLLGIQKAIIYKTSCSAIMETVLQYYSSNVSFETFMSDLEKTHGENVNFYFPNNVFPQEEMEENSSYDRPEWKHLPGTNLLMHMLREEDNSGYNTGKLVLDPRSVLQMEVHSVVRHFPGGRTERIQPDLGRLFHIRRKKDSKLKRSDLIRDEGLLKVAQTLVEKVNHALYYMGLNTATGLPPH
;
A
#
# COMPACT_ATOMS: atom_id res chain seq x y z
N MET A 1 -29.20 61.07 23.20
CA MET A 1 -29.31 59.96 24.19
C MET A 1 -29.76 58.59 23.62
N SER A 2 -30.12 58.47 22.33
CA SER A 2 -30.68 57.24 21.75
C SER A 2 -29.63 56.16 21.36
N LEU A 3 -28.54 56.52 20.68
CA LEU A 3 -27.56 55.54 20.16
C LEU A 3 -26.75 54.78 21.24
N ARG A 4 -26.37 55.42 22.35
CA ARG A 4 -25.62 54.75 23.43
C ARG A 4 -26.45 53.66 24.12
N ARG A 5 -27.76 53.86 24.24
CA ARG A 5 -28.68 52.89 24.86
C ARG A 5 -28.91 51.70 23.93
N GLN A 6 -28.98 51.94 22.63
CA GLN A 6 -29.09 50.89 21.61
C GLN A 6 -27.80 50.07 21.48
N ARG A 7 -26.63 50.71 21.47
CA ARG A 7 -25.33 49.99 21.50
C ARG A 7 -25.15 49.15 22.77
N ARG A 8 -25.59 49.65 23.95
CA ARG A 8 -25.58 48.86 25.19
C ARG A 8 -26.53 47.66 25.12
N LYS A 9 -27.73 47.80 24.53
CA LYS A 9 -28.65 46.68 24.33
C LYS A 9 -28.09 45.63 23.37
N VAL A 10 -27.49 46.05 22.25
CA VAL A 10 -26.84 45.14 21.30
C VAL A 10 -25.65 44.43 21.94
N PHE A 11 -24.83 45.15 22.71
CA PHE A 11 -23.71 44.55 23.43
C PHE A 11 -24.19 43.51 24.46
N LEU A 12 -25.24 43.82 25.24
CA LEU A 12 -25.82 42.89 26.20
C LEU A 12 -26.39 41.62 25.54
N VAL A 13 -27.06 41.77 24.39
CA VAL A 13 -27.58 40.62 23.62
C VAL A 13 -26.44 39.78 23.07
N LEU A 14 -25.38 40.40 22.52
CA LEU A 14 -24.21 39.69 22.02
C LEU A 14 -23.47 38.94 23.15
N THR A 15 -23.31 39.56 24.33
CA THR A 15 -22.70 38.87 25.48
C THR A 15 -23.55 37.71 25.96
N PHE A 16 -24.89 37.84 25.93
CA PHE A 16 -25.79 36.77 26.31
C PHE A 16 -25.73 35.61 25.31
N LEU A 17 -25.75 35.88 24.01
CA LEU A 17 -25.61 34.87 22.97
C LEU A 17 -24.25 34.16 23.03
N ALA A 18 -23.17 34.89 23.32
CA ALA A 18 -21.84 34.29 23.51
C ALA A 18 -21.80 33.36 24.73
N SER A 19 -22.41 33.76 25.85
CA SER A 19 -22.53 32.88 27.04
C SER A 19 -23.36 31.63 26.76
N LEU A 20 -24.46 31.76 26.00
CA LEU A 20 -25.32 30.65 25.64
C LEU A 20 -24.59 29.64 24.75
N MET A 21 -23.86 30.12 23.73
CA MET A 21 -22.99 29.25 22.92
C MET A 21 -21.89 28.57 23.75
N GLY A 22 -21.30 29.29 24.72
CA GLY A 22 -20.32 28.71 25.64
C GLY A 22 -20.90 27.55 26.45
N VAL A 23 -22.11 27.70 26.98
CA VAL A 23 -22.81 26.62 27.72
C VAL A 23 -23.12 25.44 26.80
N VAL A 24 -23.63 25.68 25.59
CA VAL A 24 -23.93 24.61 24.62
C VAL A 24 -22.67 23.85 24.22
N MET A 25 -21.55 24.54 23.97
CA MET A 25 -20.26 23.93 23.65
C MET A 25 -19.75 23.06 24.82
N VAL A 26 -19.88 23.54 26.06
CA VAL A 26 -19.51 22.75 27.26
C VAL A 26 -20.40 21.52 27.41
N SER A 27 -21.71 21.66 27.21
CA SER A 27 -22.65 20.52 27.27
C SER A 27 -22.37 19.49 26.16
N LEU A 28 -22.07 19.95 24.93
CA LEU A 28 -21.66 19.07 23.83
C LEU A 28 -20.34 18.37 24.13
N GLN A 29 -19.36 19.09 24.71
CA GLN A 29 -18.08 18.51 25.10
C GLN A 29 -18.22 17.51 26.26
N GLN A 30 -19.10 17.77 27.23
CA GLN A 30 -19.42 16.84 28.30
C GLN A 30 -20.15 15.60 27.78
N HIS A 31 -21.08 15.75 26.83
CA HIS A 31 -21.77 14.64 26.19
C HIS A 31 -20.79 13.80 25.35
N TRP A 32 -19.92 14.43 24.56
CA TRP A 32 -18.82 13.77 23.85
C TRP A 32 -17.84 13.05 24.79
N GLN A 33 -17.61 13.58 25.98
CA GLN A 33 -16.77 12.93 27.00
C GLN A 33 -17.51 11.81 27.75
N ALA A 34 -18.84 11.83 27.82
CA ALA A 34 -19.66 10.76 28.40
C ALA A 34 -19.78 9.59 27.40
N ASP A 35 -20.03 9.90 26.13
CA ASP A 35 -20.10 8.94 25.03
C ASP A 35 -18.74 8.24 24.82
N ARG A 36 -17.62 8.99 24.87
CA ARG A 36 -16.27 8.39 24.92
C ARG A 36 -16.03 7.52 26.16
N ARG A 37 -16.66 7.82 27.30
CA ARG A 37 -16.53 7.03 28.54
C ARG A 37 -17.38 5.76 28.51
N GLU A 38 -18.53 5.78 27.84
CA GLU A 38 -19.32 4.57 27.55
C GLU A 38 -18.59 3.68 26.55
N HIS A 39 -18.06 4.23 25.45
CA HIS A 39 -17.23 3.47 24.50
C HIS A 39 -15.95 2.88 25.12
N HIS A 40 -15.35 3.56 26.11
CA HIS A 40 -14.23 3.02 26.88
C HIS A 40 -14.62 1.97 27.93
N LYS A 41 -15.84 2.03 28.46
CA LYS A 41 -16.36 1.02 29.41
C LYS A 41 -16.77 -0.27 28.70
N ASP A 42 -17.23 -0.18 27.45
CA ASP A 42 -17.58 -1.37 26.64
C ASP A 42 -16.34 -2.21 26.26
N HIS A 43 -15.14 -1.64 26.38
CA HIS A 43 -13.85 -2.34 26.22
C HIS A 43 -13.26 -2.92 27.51
N GLN A 44 -14.02 -2.94 28.61
CA GLN A 44 -13.60 -3.53 29.88
C GLN A 44 -14.49 -4.71 30.31
N LEU A 45 -15.02 -5.49 29.35
CA LEU A 45 -15.28 -6.89 29.65
C LEU A 45 -13.94 -7.51 30.05
N THR A 46 -13.89 -8.12 31.24
CA THR A 46 -12.77 -8.94 31.70
C THR A 46 -12.51 -10.05 30.69
N ASP A 47 -11.59 -9.81 29.76
CA ASP A 47 -11.13 -10.82 28.81
C ASP A 47 -10.44 -11.92 29.62
N THR A 48 -11.09 -13.06 29.76
CA THR A 48 -10.62 -14.22 30.52
C THR A 48 -9.44 -14.93 29.85
N CYS A 49 -9.07 -14.49 28.66
CA CYS A 49 -8.04 -15.12 27.84
C CYS A 49 -6.63 -14.59 28.11
N LEU A 50 -5.69 -15.53 28.06
CA LEU A 50 -4.26 -15.34 28.31
C LEU A 50 -3.66 -14.08 27.66
N ARG A 51 -2.63 -13.57 28.35
CA ARG A 51 -1.73 -12.46 28.00
C ARG A 51 -1.77 -11.99 26.54
N VAL A 52 -2.51 -10.90 26.32
CA VAL A 52 -2.49 -10.14 25.06
C VAL A 52 -1.28 -9.21 25.06
N ARG A 53 -0.46 -9.26 24.01
CA ARG A 53 0.62 -8.28 23.75
C ARG A 53 0.50 -7.74 22.33
N SER A 54 0.87 -6.47 22.18
CA SER A 54 0.81 -5.71 20.92
C SER A 54 2.22 -5.40 20.40
N ASP A 55 3.14 -6.36 20.47
CA ASP A 55 4.48 -6.21 19.90
C ASP A 55 4.41 -6.32 18.37
N THR A 56 5.25 -5.58 17.64
CA THR A 56 5.29 -5.61 16.16
C THR A 56 5.55 -7.01 15.61
N PHE A 57 6.30 -7.82 16.36
CA PHE A 57 6.57 -9.22 16.06
C PHE A 57 6.35 -10.07 17.30
N THR A 58 5.66 -11.19 17.14
CA THR A 58 5.41 -12.17 18.20
C THR A 58 6.17 -13.46 17.90
N GLN A 59 7.06 -13.87 18.79
CA GLN A 59 7.76 -15.14 18.67
C GLN A 59 6.80 -16.33 18.87
N VAL A 60 6.93 -17.34 18.02
CA VAL A 60 6.14 -18.57 18.10
C VAL A 60 6.87 -19.60 18.97
N PRO A 61 6.30 -20.05 20.10
CA PRO A 61 6.91 -21.10 20.91
C PRO A 61 7.14 -22.37 20.09
N GLY A 62 8.35 -22.95 20.20
CA GLY A 62 8.74 -24.17 19.49
C GLY A 62 9.01 -24.00 17.99
N SER A 63 9.15 -22.76 17.50
CA SER A 63 9.49 -22.44 16.10
C SER A 63 10.35 -21.18 16.03
N LYS A 64 11.10 -21.02 14.94
CA LYS A 64 11.82 -19.78 14.59
C LYS A 64 10.93 -18.74 13.90
N THR A 65 9.62 -18.99 13.84
CA THR A 65 8.64 -18.09 13.23
C THR A 65 8.43 -16.83 14.07
N LEU A 66 8.30 -15.70 13.38
CA LEU A 66 7.82 -14.43 13.93
C LEU A 66 6.47 -14.10 13.32
N LEU A 67 5.41 -14.08 14.13
CA LEU A 67 4.10 -13.59 13.70
C LEU A 67 4.07 -12.07 13.65
N ILE A 68 3.30 -11.55 12.70
CA ILE A 68 3.09 -10.12 12.50
C ILE A 68 1.68 -9.77 13.00
N ASN A 69 0.65 -10.27 12.32
CA ASN A 69 -0.76 -9.96 12.63
C ASN A 69 -1.67 -11.18 12.40
N ALA A 70 -2.85 -11.15 13.01
CA ALA A 70 -3.93 -12.10 12.80
C ALA A 70 -5.13 -11.42 12.11
N PHE A 71 -5.74 -12.09 11.13
CA PHE A 71 -6.92 -11.59 10.42
C PHE A 71 -7.98 -12.67 10.32
N ARG A 72 -9.26 -12.27 10.43
CA ARG A 72 -10.34 -13.13 9.99
C ARG A 72 -10.32 -13.23 8.46
N GLU A 73 -10.31 -14.45 7.95
CA GLU A 73 -10.31 -14.73 6.52
C GLU A 73 -11.76 -14.89 6.05
N HIS A 74 -12.23 -13.89 5.31
CA HIS A 74 -13.60 -13.84 4.77
C HIS A 74 -13.71 -14.33 3.34
N ARG A 75 -12.58 -14.67 2.72
CA ARG A 75 -12.49 -15.03 1.29
C ARG A 75 -12.45 -16.54 1.07
N THR A 76 -12.54 -17.35 2.12
CA THR A 76 -12.65 -18.81 2.04
C THR A 76 -14.05 -19.24 2.46
N GLU A 77 -14.53 -20.36 1.91
CA GLU A 77 -15.86 -20.91 2.26
C GLU A 77 -15.96 -21.22 3.76
N ASN A 78 -14.89 -21.75 4.34
CA ASN A 78 -14.84 -22.07 5.76
C ASN A 78 -14.34 -20.86 6.55
N ALA A 79 -15.03 -20.58 7.66
CA ALA A 79 -14.64 -19.52 8.59
C ALA A 79 -13.26 -19.83 9.19
N SER A 80 -12.28 -18.98 8.90
CA SER A 80 -10.90 -19.22 9.31
C SER A 80 -10.19 -17.95 9.78
N ILE A 81 -9.10 -18.14 10.50
CA ILE A 81 -8.14 -17.08 10.85
C ILE A 81 -6.86 -17.33 10.07
N ARG A 82 -6.32 -16.25 9.50
CA ARG A 82 -5.01 -16.21 8.84
C ARG A 82 -4.03 -15.44 9.71
N LEU A 83 -2.99 -16.12 10.17
CA LEU A 83 -1.85 -15.51 10.86
C LEU A 83 -0.73 -15.28 9.85
N LEU A 84 -0.28 -14.02 9.72
CA LEU A 84 0.84 -13.67 8.85
C LEU A 84 2.15 -13.74 9.64
N GLY A 85 3.22 -14.22 9.02
CA GLY A 85 4.51 -14.34 9.69
C GLY A 85 5.72 -14.31 8.76
N ILE A 86 6.88 -14.22 9.41
CA ILE A 86 8.20 -14.44 8.82
C ILE A 86 8.65 -15.82 9.29
N VAL A 87 8.86 -16.73 8.33
CA VAL A 87 9.13 -18.15 8.61
C VAL A 87 10.50 -18.56 8.08
N LEU A 88 11.19 -19.44 8.79
CA LEU A 88 12.40 -20.10 8.26
C LEU A 88 11.98 -21.16 7.23
N ARG A 89 12.51 -21.08 6.01
CA ARG A 89 12.11 -21.95 4.89
C ARG A 89 12.34 -23.44 5.17
N GLU A 90 13.49 -23.76 5.74
CA GLU A 90 13.92 -25.14 6.02
C GLU A 90 13.34 -25.70 7.32
N GLU A 91 12.64 -24.88 8.10
CA GLU A 91 12.01 -25.35 9.32
C GLU A 91 10.84 -26.25 8.98
N HIS A 92 10.95 -27.54 9.32
CA HIS A 92 9.84 -28.47 9.26
C HIS A 92 9.09 -28.44 10.59
N THR A 93 8.09 -27.56 10.69
CA THR A 93 7.17 -27.54 11.83
C THR A 93 6.20 -28.71 11.67
N GLN A 94 6.57 -29.89 12.17
CA GLN A 94 5.80 -31.11 11.93
C GLN A 94 4.34 -31.00 12.40
N TRP A 95 4.02 -30.14 13.40
CA TRP A 95 2.64 -29.85 13.82
C TRP A 95 2.48 -28.43 14.40
N SER A 96 2.34 -27.40 13.55
CA SER A 96 1.91 -26.09 14.02
C SER A 96 0.43 -26.11 14.40
N ARG A 97 0.07 -25.50 15.53
CA ARG A 97 -1.31 -25.42 16.02
C ARG A 97 -1.68 -23.99 16.35
N CYS A 98 -2.84 -23.57 15.89
CA CYS A 98 -3.45 -22.32 16.30
C CYS A 98 -4.13 -22.47 17.65
N VAL A 99 -4.17 -21.38 18.38
CA VAL A 99 -4.83 -21.26 19.68
C VAL A 99 -5.85 -20.15 19.60
N PHE A 100 -7.10 -20.44 19.94
CA PHE A 100 -8.21 -19.49 19.91
C PHE A 100 -8.78 -19.28 21.29
N CYS A 101 -9.04 -18.01 21.60
CA CYS A 101 -9.84 -17.60 22.74
C CYS A 101 -11.29 -17.42 22.28
N CYS A 102 -12.20 -18.32 22.67
CA CYS A 102 -13.60 -18.24 22.29
C CYS A 102 -14.43 -17.47 23.34
N GLN A 103 -15.29 -16.54 22.90
CA GLN A 103 -15.96 -15.59 23.80
C GLN A 103 -16.99 -16.20 24.77
N GLU A 104 -17.54 -17.38 24.48
CA GLU A 104 -18.66 -17.92 25.27
C GLU A 104 -18.22 -18.44 26.66
N ASP A 105 -17.00 -18.98 26.77
CA ASP A 105 -16.49 -19.56 28.03
C ASP A 105 -15.06 -19.12 28.41
N GLY A 106 -14.39 -18.32 27.57
CA GLY A 106 -12.96 -18.02 27.73
C GLY A 106 -12.05 -19.24 27.54
N GLU A 107 -12.63 -20.39 27.16
CA GLU A 107 -11.90 -21.61 26.89
C GLU A 107 -10.95 -21.42 25.71
N VAL A 108 -9.77 -22.03 25.87
CA VAL A 108 -8.70 -22.02 24.90
C VAL A 108 -8.81 -23.26 24.04
N VAL A 109 -9.16 -23.08 22.77
CA VAL A 109 -9.28 -24.19 21.81
C VAL A 109 -8.06 -24.21 20.91
N THR A 110 -7.54 -25.42 20.64
CA THR A 110 -6.41 -25.58 19.71
C THR A 110 -6.85 -26.30 18.44
N VAL A 111 -6.41 -25.81 17.28
CA VAL A 111 -6.71 -26.38 15.96
C VAL A 111 -5.44 -26.56 15.14
N ALA A 112 -5.46 -27.48 14.18
CA ALA A 112 -4.35 -27.63 13.25
C ALA A 112 -4.17 -26.36 12.40
N ALA A 113 -2.92 -25.95 12.19
CA ALA A 113 -2.58 -24.82 11.34
C ALA A 113 -2.06 -25.31 9.98
N GLU A 114 -2.66 -24.82 8.89
CA GLU A 114 -2.16 -25.03 7.55
C GLU A 114 -1.11 -23.96 7.23
N ARG A 115 0.17 -24.35 7.24
CA ARG A 115 1.28 -23.45 6.93
C ARG A 115 1.49 -23.31 5.42
N THR A 116 1.54 -22.08 4.95
CA THR A 116 2.02 -21.72 3.60
C THR A 116 3.34 -20.96 3.70
N THR A 117 4.36 -21.42 2.97
CA THR A 117 5.64 -20.71 2.80
C THR A 117 5.67 -20.07 1.42
N HIS A 118 5.87 -18.75 1.34
CA HIS A 118 5.85 -18.07 0.04
C HIS A 118 7.15 -18.36 -0.73
N PRO A 119 7.06 -18.69 -2.03
CA PRO A 119 8.20 -19.21 -2.78
C PRO A 119 9.14 -18.11 -3.30
N SER A 120 8.68 -16.85 -3.40
CA SER A 120 9.51 -15.72 -3.78
C SER A 120 10.44 -15.31 -2.63
N HIS A 121 11.65 -15.90 -2.60
CA HIS A 121 12.55 -15.80 -1.44
C HIS A 121 13.95 -15.23 -1.72
N TYR A 122 14.38 -15.08 -2.97
CA TYR A 122 15.68 -14.48 -3.33
C TYR A 122 16.89 -15.02 -2.54
N TYR A 123 16.93 -16.34 -2.34
CA TYR A 123 17.94 -17.04 -1.51
C TYR A 123 18.01 -16.65 -0.03
N PHE A 124 17.11 -15.81 0.48
CA PHE A 124 16.99 -15.59 1.91
C PHE A 124 16.47 -16.84 2.63
N GLU A 125 16.95 -17.06 3.85
CA GLU A 125 16.54 -18.17 4.72
C GLU A 125 15.14 -17.96 5.27
N TYR A 126 14.82 -16.70 5.61
CA TYR A 126 13.52 -16.28 6.12
C TYR A 126 12.68 -15.65 5.02
N VAL A 127 11.39 -15.98 5.01
CA VAL A 127 10.44 -15.54 3.98
C VAL A 127 9.09 -15.20 4.59
N THR A 128 8.26 -14.52 3.82
CA THR A 128 6.84 -14.39 4.15
C THR A 128 6.19 -15.77 4.17
N GLY A 129 5.41 -16.02 5.21
CA GLY A 129 4.56 -17.19 5.32
C GLY A 129 3.27 -16.82 6.03
N ASP A 130 2.35 -17.77 6.01
CA ASP A 130 1.08 -17.62 6.69
C ASP A 130 0.59 -18.97 7.23
N PHE A 131 -0.31 -18.89 8.21
CA PHE A 131 -0.94 -20.04 8.83
C PHE A 131 -2.45 -19.84 8.77
N LEU A 132 -3.15 -20.74 8.08
CA LEU A 132 -4.60 -20.74 7.99
C LEU A 132 -5.19 -21.75 8.98
N CYS A 133 -6.13 -21.29 9.80
CA CYS A 133 -6.68 -22.08 10.90
C CYS A 133 -8.20 -22.00 10.88
N GLN A 134 -8.86 -23.15 10.78
CA GLN A 134 -10.32 -23.24 10.73
C GLN A 134 -10.93 -22.95 12.10
N ILE A 135 -11.93 -22.07 12.15
CA ILE A 135 -12.62 -21.71 13.37
C ILE A 135 -13.60 -22.84 13.74
N PRO A 136 -13.54 -23.40 14.95
CA PRO A 136 -14.50 -24.40 15.41
C PRO A 136 -15.93 -23.87 15.46
N PHE A 137 -16.91 -24.77 15.30
CA PHE A 137 -18.32 -24.42 15.48
C PHE A 137 -18.56 -23.82 16.87
N GLY A 138 -19.35 -22.74 16.96
CA GLY A 138 -19.62 -22.03 18.20
C GLY A 138 -18.51 -21.08 18.68
N CYS A 139 -17.34 -21.05 18.03
CA CYS A 139 -16.28 -20.14 18.42
C CYS A 139 -16.31 -18.84 17.59
N ASN A 140 -16.25 -17.68 18.26
CA ASN A 140 -15.99 -16.40 17.63
C ASN A 140 -14.73 -15.74 18.23
N PRO A 141 -13.53 -16.09 17.75
CA PRO A 141 -12.29 -15.71 18.43
C PRO A 141 -11.91 -14.23 18.21
N ARG A 142 -11.71 -13.51 19.32
CA ARG A 142 -11.13 -12.14 19.32
C ARG A 142 -9.61 -12.15 19.30
N TYR A 143 -9.00 -13.23 19.77
CA TYR A 143 -7.55 -13.39 19.82
C TYR A 143 -7.14 -14.74 19.27
N ALA A 144 -5.98 -14.78 18.63
CA ALA A 144 -5.38 -15.98 18.10
C ALA A 144 -3.87 -16.03 18.33
N GLY A 145 -3.34 -17.21 18.62
CA GLY A 145 -1.91 -17.48 18.74
C GLY A 145 -1.50 -18.68 17.91
N LEU A 146 -0.20 -18.94 17.88
CA LEU A 146 0.40 -20.11 17.23
C LEU A 146 1.49 -20.69 18.13
N PHE A 147 1.58 -22.01 18.17
CA PHE A 147 2.75 -22.72 18.68
C PHE A 147 3.09 -23.90 17.76
N SER A 148 4.27 -24.47 17.96
CA SER A 148 4.75 -25.64 17.23
C SER A 148 5.31 -26.66 18.21
N GLY A 149 5.02 -27.95 17.96
CA GLY A 149 5.47 -29.05 18.82
C GLY A 149 4.65 -29.18 20.10
N ASP A 150 5.22 -29.83 21.12
CA ASP A 150 4.59 -30.03 22.43
C ASP A 150 5.13 -28.96 23.39
N MET A 151 4.36 -27.87 23.53
CA MET A 151 4.78 -26.68 24.27
C MET A 151 3.72 -26.30 25.31
N ASP A 152 4.18 -25.84 26.46
CA ASP A 152 3.33 -25.25 27.48
C ASP A 152 2.75 -23.91 26.99
N LEU A 153 1.42 -23.77 27.10
CA LEU A 153 0.65 -22.60 26.67
C LEU A 153 0.76 -21.43 27.67
N THR A 154 1.34 -21.62 28.86
CA THR A 154 1.44 -20.60 29.91
C THR A 154 2.12 -19.30 29.46
N ASN A 155 3.06 -19.36 28.51
CA ASN A 155 3.79 -18.20 27.96
C ASN A 155 3.37 -17.83 26.54
N LEU A 156 2.27 -18.38 26.02
CA LEU A 156 1.78 -18.06 24.69
C LEU A 156 1.28 -16.61 24.64
N THR A 157 1.70 -15.89 23.60
CA THR A 157 1.19 -14.55 23.30
C THR A 157 0.11 -14.65 22.25
N LEU A 158 -1.05 -14.07 22.54
CA LEU A 158 -2.16 -14.00 21.59
C LEU A 158 -2.18 -12.64 20.89
N LEU A 159 -2.41 -12.67 19.58
CA LEU A 159 -2.60 -11.50 18.73
C LEU A 159 -4.09 -11.16 18.62
N PRO A 160 -4.46 -9.87 18.62
CA PRO A 160 -5.81 -9.46 18.29
C PRO A 160 -6.14 -9.86 16.85
N VAL A 161 -7.29 -10.49 16.66
CA VAL A 161 -7.80 -10.86 15.35
C VAL A 161 -8.47 -9.65 14.73
N LEU A 162 -7.84 -9.13 13.68
CA LEU A 162 -8.29 -7.96 12.95
C LEU A 162 -9.34 -8.32 11.90
N ASN A 163 -10.07 -7.29 11.44
CA ASN A 163 -11.11 -7.42 10.41
C ASN A 163 -12.21 -8.42 10.78
N GLN A 164 -12.78 -8.30 11.99
CA GLN A 164 -13.78 -9.25 12.51
C GLN A 164 -15.04 -9.36 11.64
N GLU A 165 -15.47 -8.24 11.05
CA GLU A 165 -16.62 -8.19 10.16
C GLU A 165 -16.17 -8.27 8.71
N ALA A 166 -16.98 -8.94 7.88
CA ALA A 166 -16.74 -8.95 6.45
C ALA A 166 -17.07 -7.55 5.90
N PRO A 167 -16.16 -6.89 5.16
CA PRO A 167 -16.50 -5.62 4.52
C PRO A 167 -17.58 -5.86 3.48
N GLU A 168 -18.64 -5.04 3.49
CA GLU A 168 -19.62 -5.00 2.42
C GLU A 168 -18.91 -4.57 1.12
N ARG A 169 -18.85 -5.48 0.12
CA ARG A 169 -18.11 -5.25 -1.12
C ARG A 169 -18.51 -3.97 -1.85
N SER A 170 -19.80 -3.63 -1.82
CA SER A 170 -20.39 -2.46 -2.48
C SER A 170 -20.16 -1.13 -1.72
N SER A 171 -19.82 -1.16 -0.43
CA SER A 171 -19.77 0.05 0.39
C SER A 171 -18.36 0.65 0.55
N VAL A 172 -17.31 -0.11 0.18
CA VAL A 172 -15.93 0.37 0.26
C VAL A 172 -15.35 0.54 -1.15
N PRO A 173 -15.21 1.78 -1.66
CA PRO A 173 -14.57 2.00 -2.97
C PRO A 173 -13.08 1.63 -2.90
N LEU A 174 -12.59 0.94 -3.94
CA LEU A 174 -11.15 0.68 -4.07
C LEU A 174 -10.42 2.00 -4.35
N LYS A 175 -9.31 2.22 -3.65
CA LYS A 175 -8.40 3.36 -3.91
C LYS A 175 -7.21 2.85 -4.69
N TYR A 176 -6.94 3.43 -5.86
CA TYR A 176 -5.75 3.05 -6.62
C TYR A 176 -4.49 3.36 -5.82
N THR A 177 -3.82 2.34 -5.29
CA THR A 177 -2.67 2.54 -4.41
C THR A 177 -1.41 2.03 -5.08
N LEU A 178 -0.42 2.90 -5.22
CA LEU A 178 0.92 2.56 -5.68
C LEU A 178 1.76 2.09 -4.48
N CYS A 179 2.32 0.89 -4.57
CA CYS A 179 3.34 0.41 -3.64
C CYS A 179 4.70 0.42 -4.34
N MET A 180 5.64 1.23 -3.85
CA MET A 180 6.98 1.31 -4.41
C MET A 180 7.96 0.43 -3.63
N PRO A 181 8.96 -0.19 -4.29
CA PRO A 181 10.00 -0.95 -3.60
C PRO A 181 10.82 -0.05 -2.67
N THR A 182 11.55 -0.67 -1.74
CA THR A 182 12.35 0.02 -0.74
C THR A 182 13.38 0.96 -1.37
N MET A 183 13.46 2.19 -0.86
CA MET A 183 14.53 3.13 -1.15
C MET A 183 15.70 2.87 -0.19
N PHE A 184 16.82 2.40 -0.72
CA PHE A 184 18.01 2.06 0.06
C PHE A 184 19.28 2.57 -0.62
N ASN A 185 20.43 2.40 0.05
CA ASN A 185 21.76 2.74 -0.46
C ASN A 185 21.88 4.21 -0.94
N ARG A 186 21.41 5.17 -0.12
CA ARG A 186 21.38 6.60 -0.48
C ARG A 186 20.72 6.85 -1.84
N TYR A 187 19.53 6.28 -2.04
CA TYR A 187 18.74 6.45 -3.25
C TYR A 187 18.67 7.94 -3.67
N ASN A 188 19.03 8.22 -4.92
CA ASN A 188 19.21 9.58 -5.42
C ASN A 188 18.75 9.73 -6.88
N ASN A 189 17.72 9.00 -7.30
CA ASN A 189 17.18 9.11 -8.66
C ASN A 189 16.03 10.13 -8.69
N VAL A 190 16.39 11.39 -8.43
CA VAL A 190 15.47 12.52 -8.16
C VAL A 190 14.58 12.80 -9.36
N LEU A 191 15.16 13.06 -10.53
CA LEU A 191 14.40 13.44 -11.72
C LEU A 191 13.43 12.33 -12.14
N GLN A 192 13.92 11.10 -12.26
CA GLN A 192 13.08 9.98 -12.67
C GLN A 192 11.96 9.72 -11.65
N PHE A 193 12.23 9.89 -10.35
CA PHE A 193 11.19 9.74 -9.33
C PHE A 193 10.09 10.80 -9.48
N VAL A 194 10.46 12.07 -9.66
CA VAL A 194 9.47 13.15 -9.88
C VAL A 194 8.65 12.87 -11.13
N GLN A 195 9.30 12.53 -12.25
CA GLN A 195 8.60 12.18 -13.49
C GLN A 195 7.67 10.97 -13.33
N ALA A 196 8.10 9.94 -12.59
CA ALA A 196 7.27 8.77 -12.32
C ALA A 196 6.07 9.12 -11.46
N MET A 197 6.23 9.92 -10.39
CA MET A 197 5.13 10.34 -9.52
C MET A 197 4.10 11.19 -10.26
N GLU A 198 4.53 12.14 -11.08
CA GLU A 198 3.60 12.94 -11.91
C GLU A 198 2.88 12.07 -12.95
N LEU A 199 3.57 11.10 -13.55
CA LEU A 199 2.94 10.15 -14.46
C LEU A 199 1.92 9.26 -13.73
N TYR A 200 2.23 8.76 -12.53
CA TYR A 200 1.28 7.98 -11.75
C TYR A 200 0.05 8.81 -11.34
N GLN A 201 0.22 10.09 -11.02
CA GLN A 201 -0.90 10.99 -10.75
C GLN A 201 -1.78 11.18 -11.98
N LEU A 202 -1.21 11.32 -13.18
CA LEU A 202 -1.96 11.33 -14.44
C LEU A 202 -2.71 10.01 -14.68
N LEU A 203 -2.18 8.89 -14.20
CA LEU A 203 -2.85 7.58 -14.19
C LEU A 203 -3.82 7.41 -13.00
N GLY A 204 -4.14 8.49 -12.27
CA GLY A 204 -5.14 8.51 -11.20
C GLY A 204 -4.82 7.64 -9.99
N ILE A 205 -3.55 7.50 -9.61
CA ILE A 205 -3.22 6.95 -8.28
C ILE A 205 -3.87 7.83 -7.20
N GLN A 206 -4.37 7.21 -6.14
CA GLN A 206 -5.02 7.86 -5.00
C GLN A 206 -4.27 7.69 -3.69
N LYS A 207 -3.20 6.91 -3.70
CA LYS A 207 -2.27 6.76 -2.58
C LYS A 207 -0.95 6.22 -3.09
N ALA A 208 0.15 6.65 -2.50
CA ALA A 208 1.45 6.03 -2.69
C ALA A 208 2.01 5.59 -1.34
N ILE A 209 2.57 4.37 -1.28
CA ILE A 209 3.28 3.83 -0.14
C ILE A 209 4.73 3.62 -0.56
N ILE A 210 5.64 4.27 0.17
CA ILE A 210 7.08 4.26 -0.10
C ILE A 210 7.80 3.76 1.14
N TYR A 211 8.60 2.71 0.99
CA TYR A 211 9.43 2.20 2.07
C TYR A 211 10.79 2.90 2.05
N LYS A 212 10.97 3.94 2.85
CA LYS A 212 12.22 4.70 2.92
C LYS A 212 13.17 4.10 3.96
N THR A 213 14.26 3.47 3.51
CA THR A 213 15.38 3.09 4.38
C THR A 213 16.50 4.12 4.33
N SER A 214 16.89 4.58 3.14
CA SER A 214 17.95 5.58 2.97
C SER A 214 17.83 6.26 1.61
N CYS A 215 17.84 7.60 1.60
CA CYS A 215 17.84 8.42 0.39
C CYS A 215 18.69 9.70 0.56
N SER A 216 18.94 10.42 -0.52
CA SER A 216 19.68 11.68 -0.50
C SER A 216 18.88 12.83 0.13
N ALA A 217 19.55 13.91 0.53
CA ALA A 217 18.87 15.10 1.05
C ALA A 217 17.89 15.73 0.03
N ILE A 218 18.26 15.75 -1.26
CA ILE A 218 17.35 16.22 -2.31
C ILE A 218 16.12 15.31 -2.41
N MET A 219 16.31 13.99 -2.29
CA MET A 219 15.19 13.05 -2.30
C MET A 219 14.28 13.23 -1.07
N GLU A 220 14.81 13.57 0.10
CA GLU A 220 13.99 13.93 1.27
C GLU A 220 13.08 15.13 0.98
N THR A 221 13.59 16.17 0.31
CA THR A 221 12.78 17.32 -0.13
C THR A 221 11.65 16.89 -1.06
N VAL A 222 11.94 16.00 -2.02
CA VAL A 222 10.93 15.46 -2.94
C VAL A 222 9.86 14.65 -2.18
N LEU A 223 10.27 13.79 -1.25
CA LEU A 223 9.34 13.00 -0.45
C LEU A 223 8.46 13.89 0.44
N GLN A 224 9.00 14.97 1.01
CA GLN A 224 8.22 15.93 1.79
C GLN A 224 7.15 16.63 0.94
N TYR A 225 7.49 17.05 -0.27
CA TYR A 225 6.55 17.65 -1.23
C TYR A 225 5.38 16.71 -1.51
N TYR A 226 5.67 15.47 -1.95
CA TYR A 226 4.64 14.47 -2.24
C TYR A 226 4.00 13.84 -1.01
N SER A 227 4.46 14.14 0.21
CA SER A 227 3.72 13.76 1.42
C SER A 227 2.67 14.81 1.79
N SER A 228 2.88 16.06 1.37
CA SER A 228 2.05 17.20 1.78
C SER A 228 1.03 17.63 0.72
N ASN A 229 1.32 17.42 -0.57
CA ASN A 229 0.57 18.00 -1.69
C ASN A 229 -0.27 17.01 -2.48
N VAL A 230 -0.96 16.13 -1.77
CA VAL A 230 -1.57 14.97 -2.39
C VAL A 230 -3.07 15.13 -2.59
N SER A 231 -3.44 15.70 -3.74
CA SER A 231 -4.80 15.69 -4.28
C SER A 231 -4.82 14.79 -5.50
N PHE A 232 -5.68 13.77 -5.50
CA PHE A 232 -5.64 12.70 -6.49
C PHE A 232 -6.98 12.55 -7.22
N GLU A 233 -6.92 12.32 -8.54
CA GLU A 233 -8.06 12.03 -9.41
C GLU A 233 -8.27 10.52 -9.61
N THR A 234 -9.43 10.12 -10.14
CA THR A 234 -9.96 8.74 -10.08
C THR A 234 -9.85 8.01 -11.43
N PHE A 235 -8.88 7.09 -11.58
CA PHE A 235 -8.71 6.23 -12.78
C PHE A 235 -9.31 4.82 -12.64
N MET A 236 -9.45 4.29 -11.42
CA MET A 236 -9.93 2.91 -11.19
C MET A 236 -11.36 2.68 -11.69
N SER A 237 -12.20 3.72 -11.68
CA SER A 237 -13.58 3.62 -12.15
C SER A 237 -13.67 3.21 -13.62
N ASP A 238 -12.72 3.63 -14.47
CA ASP A 238 -12.73 3.30 -15.89
C ASP A 238 -12.26 1.85 -16.15
N LEU A 239 -11.29 1.36 -15.38
CA LEU A 239 -10.82 -0.03 -15.46
C LEU A 239 -11.90 -1.01 -14.96
N GLU A 240 -12.55 -0.72 -13.83
CA GLU A 240 -13.67 -1.51 -13.30
C GLU A 240 -14.86 -1.52 -14.27
N LYS A 241 -15.18 -0.37 -14.87
CA LYS A 241 -16.25 -0.26 -15.88
C LYS A 241 -15.96 -1.06 -17.15
N THR A 242 -14.70 -1.11 -17.58
CA THR A 242 -14.30 -1.77 -18.82
C THR A 242 -14.10 -3.27 -18.66
N HIS A 243 -13.65 -3.73 -17.48
CA HIS A 243 -13.24 -5.12 -17.27
C HIS A 243 -14.07 -5.88 -16.22
N GLY A 244 -15.00 -5.20 -15.53
CA GLY A 244 -15.78 -5.76 -14.43
C GLY A 244 -15.02 -5.78 -13.10
N GLU A 245 -15.65 -6.33 -12.07
CA GLU A 245 -15.05 -6.52 -10.73
C GLU A 245 -14.16 -7.78 -10.69
N ASN A 246 -13.29 -7.88 -9.67
CA ASN A 246 -12.44 -9.05 -9.39
C ASN A 246 -11.39 -9.38 -10.47
N VAL A 247 -10.95 -8.37 -11.24
CA VAL A 247 -9.91 -8.51 -12.26
C VAL A 247 -8.62 -7.86 -11.81
N ASN A 248 -7.53 -8.62 -11.90
CA ASN A 248 -6.17 -8.12 -11.77
C ASN A 248 -5.59 -7.90 -13.16
N PHE A 249 -4.66 -6.96 -13.31
CA PHE A 249 -4.01 -6.64 -14.57
C PHE A 249 -2.51 -6.88 -14.47
N TYR A 250 -2.00 -7.72 -15.36
CA TYR A 250 -0.58 -7.96 -15.54
C TYR A 250 -0.06 -7.14 -16.73
N PHE A 251 0.92 -6.28 -16.47
CA PHE A 251 1.62 -5.51 -17.49
C PHE A 251 2.95 -6.18 -17.81
N PRO A 252 3.13 -6.71 -19.03
CA PRO A 252 4.40 -7.30 -19.47
C PRO A 252 5.54 -6.30 -19.34
N ASN A 253 6.72 -6.80 -18.99
CA ASN A 253 7.90 -5.96 -18.88
C ASN A 253 8.39 -5.53 -20.26
N ASN A 254 8.66 -4.24 -20.45
CA ASN A 254 9.24 -3.70 -21.67
C ASN A 254 10.49 -2.92 -21.29
N VAL A 255 11.64 -3.43 -21.73
CA VAL A 255 12.93 -2.85 -21.38
C VAL A 255 13.29 -1.76 -22.36
N PHE A 256 13.52 -0.57 -21.82
CA PHE A 256 14.06 0.58 -22.51
C PHE A 256 15.53 0.71 -22.08
N PRO A 257 16.50 0.39 -22.95
CA PRO A 257 17.89 0.44 -22.56
C PRO A 257 18.32 1.82 -22.08
N GLN A 258 18.86 1.90 -20.87
CA GLN A 258 19.35 3.15 -20.29
C GLN A 258 20.52 3.74 -21.09
N GLU A 259 21.22 2.91 -21.87
CA GLU A 259 22.31 3.31 -22.75
C GLU A 259 21.81 3.98 -24.04
N GLU A 260 20.52 3.82 -24.37
CA GLU A 260 19.95 4.23 -25.66
C GLU A 260 18.98 5.38 -25.44
N MET A 261 19.50 6.60 -25.54
CA MET A 261 18.72 7.84 -25.51
C MET A 261 18.44 8.33 -26.93
N GLU A 262 17.33 9.04 -27.12
CA GLU A 262 17.00 9.76 -28.35
C GLU A 262 18.03 10.86 -28.62
N GLU A 263 18.45 10.97 -29.86
CA GLU A 263 19.26 12.08 -30.34
C GLU A 263 18.34 13.23 -30.78
N ASN A 264 18.70 14.49 -30.50
CA ASN A 264 17.95 15.69 -30.90
C ASN A 264 16.48 15.71 -30.44
N SER A 265 16.18 15.13 -29.28
CA SER A 265 14.83 15.14 -28.70
C SER A 265 14.40 16.54 -28.26
N SER A 266 13.17 16.94 -28.58
CA SER A 266 12.54 18.16 -28.04
C SER A 266 12.28 18.08 -26.53
N TYR A 267 12.48 16.90 -25.93
CA TYR A 267 12.36 16.65 -24.49
C TYR A 267 13.73 16.54 -23.79
N ASP A 268 14.84 16.83 -24.47
CA ASP A 268 16.10 17.13 -23.77
C ASP A 268 15.99 18.50 -23.11
N ARG A 269 15.82 18.50 -21.79
CA ARG A 269 15.55 19.69 -20.97
C ARG A 269 16.81 20.13 -20.23
N PRO A 270 17.48 21.23 -20.64
CA PRO A 270 18.65 21.75 -19.93
C PRO A 270 18.39 22.01 -18.44
N GLU A 271 17.18 22.46 -18.11
CA GLU A 271 16.71 22.75 -16.75
C GLU A 271 16.62 21.50 -15.85
N TRP A 272 16.71 20.29 -16.41
CA TRP A 272 16.71 19.04 -15.63
C TRP A 272 18.12 18.43 -15.49
N LYS A 273 19.13 18.92 -16.23
CA LYS A 273 20.46 18.29 -16.32
C LYS A 273 21.25 18.32 -15.01
N HIS A 274 20.96 19.26 -14.10
CA HIS A 274 21.61 19.31 -12.78
C HIS A 274 20.99 18.34 -11.77
N LEU A 275 19.82 17.76 -12.06
CA LEU A 275 19.14 16.84 -11.16
C LEU A 275 19.66 15.41 -11.33
N PRO A 276 20.00 14.72 -10.23
CA PRO A 276 20.33 13.30 -10.29
C PRO A 276 19.18 12.47 -10.88
N GLY A 277 19.50 11.57 -11.81
CA GLY A 277 18.54 10.61 -12.36
C GLY A 277 18.47 10.60 -13.88
N THR A 278 17.49 9.86 -14.40
CA THR A 278 17.28 9.68 -15.83
C THR A 278 16.00 10.37 -16.29
N ASN A 279 16.09 11.14 -17.38
CA ASN A 279 14.92 11.71 -18.04
C ASN A 279 14.18 10.62 -18.83
N LEU A 280 13.02 10.17 -18.35
CA LEU A 280 12.28 9.07 -19.00
C LEU A 280 11.84 9.39 -20.43
N LEU A 281 11.67 10.67 -20.80
CA LEU A 281 11.24 11.11 -22.13
C LEU A 281 12.36 11.01 -23.18
N MET A 282 13.58 10.68 -22.76
CA MET A 282 14.70 10.43 -23.67
C MET A 282 14.76 8.98 -24.15
N HIS A 283 13.95 8.07 -23.61
CA HIS A 283 14.07 6.63 -23.89
C HIS A 283 12.90 6.13 -24.72
N MET A 284 13.06 6.15 -26.05
CA MET A 284 11.99 5.79 -27.00
C MET A 284 12.25 4.48 -27.73
N LEU A 285 13.39 3.85 -27.46
CA LEU A 285 13.79 2.58 -28.06
C LEU A 285 13.71 1.48 -27.01
N ARG A 286 13.06 0.38 -27.35
CA ARG A 286 12.90 -0.79 -26.46
C ARG A 286 13.41 -2.07 -27.09
N GLU A 287 13.81 -2.99 -26.23
CA GLU A 287 14.08 -4.37 -26.61
C GLU A 287 12.78 -5.11 -26.93
N GLU A 288 12.88 -6.11 -27.81
CA GLU A 288 11.85 -7.14 -27.91
C GLU A 288 12.08 -8.17 -26.79
N ASP A 289 11.09 -8.40 -25.93
CA ASP A 289 11.22 -9.36 -24.83
C ASP A 289 10.81 -10.77 -25.26
N ASN A 290 11.77 -11.50 -25.85
CA ASN A 290 11.61 -12.90 -26.26
C ASN A 290 12.07 -13.90 -25.18
N SER A 291 12.30 -13.43 -23.95
CA SER A 291 12.98 -14.23 -22.91
C SER A 291 12.10 -15.29 -22.23
N GLY A 292 10.78 -15.23 -22.42
CA GLY A 292 9.82 -16.12 -21.75
C GLY A 292 9.67 -15.90 -20.24
N TYR A 293 10.45 -15.00 -19.63
CA TYR A 293 10.38 -14.71 -18.20
C TYR A 293 9.27 -13.71 -17.86
N ASN A 294 8.45 -14.05 -16.86
CA ASN A 294 7.44 -13.15 -16.30
C ASN A 294 8.08 -12.15 -15.33
N THR A 295 8.56 -11.02 -15.85
CA THR A 295 9.16 -9.92 -15.07
C THR A 295 8.28 -8.67 -14.99
N GLY A 296 7.02 -8.78 -15.42
CA GLY A 296 6.04 -7.71 -15.43
C GLY A 296 5.60 -7.23 -14.04
N LYS A 297 4.66 -6.29 -14.03
CA LYS A 297 4.09 -5.70 -12.81
C LYS A 297 2.57 -5.89 -12.80
N LEU A 298 2.00 -5.86 -11.59
CA LEU A 298 0.60 -6.14 -11.35
C LEU A 298 -0.12 -4.89 -10.85
N VAL A 299 -1.32 -4.65 -11.35
CA VAL A 299 -2.37 -3.86 -10.69
C VAL A 299 -3.39 -4.86 -10.17
N LEU A 300 -3.66 -4.85 -8.88
CA LEU A 300 -4.45 -5.89 -8.23
C LEU A 300 -5.77 -5.33 -7.71
N ASP A 301 -6.84 -6.11 -7.87
CA ASP A 301 -7.97 -6.05 -6.97
C ASP A 301 -7.64 -6.97 -5.77
N PRO A 302 -7.30 -6.40 -4.59
CA PRO A 302 -6.90 -7.19 -3.43
C PRO A 302 -8.01 -8.12 -2.91
N ARG A 303 -9.27 -7.88 -3.27
CA ARG A 303 -10.41 -8.75 -2.90
C ARG A 303 -10.47 -10.03 -3.73
N SER A 304 -9.82 -10.03 -4.89
CA SER A 304 -9.76 -11.16 -5.82
C SER A 304 -8.53 -12.05 -5.63
N VAL A 305 -7.62 -11.70 -4.72
CA VAL A 305 -6.31 -12.34 -4.56
C VAL A 305 -6.22 -13.02 -3.20
N LEU A 306 -6.07 -14.35 -3.16
CA LEU A 306 -5.76 -15.07 -1.92
C LEU A 306 -4.26 -15.05 -1.63
N GLN A 307 -3.43 -15.19 -2.68
CA GLN A 307 -1.98 -15.18 -2.59
C GLN A 307 -1.35 -14.63 -3.86
N MET A 308 -0.34 -13.77 -3.70
CA MET A 308 0.47 -13.24 -4.79
C MET A 308 1.97 -13.48 -4.57
N GLU A 309 2.72 -13.36 -5.64
CA GLU A 309 4.18 -13.30 -5.70
C GLU A 309 4.62 -11.99 -6.35
N VAL A 310 5.93 -11.82 -6.51
CA VAL A 310 6.53 -10.56 -7.02
C VAL A 310 6.04 -10.22 -8.44
N HIS A 311 5.72 -11.23 -9.25
CA HIS A 311 5.33 -11.06 -10.65
C HIS A 311 4.03 -11.77 -11.06
N SER A 312 3.34 -12.44 -10.14
CA SER A 312 2.13 -13.20 -10.46
C SER A 312 1.15 -13.24 -9.29
N VAL A 313 -0.13 -13.48 -9.60
CA VAL A 313 -1.09 -13.95 -8.60
C VAL A 313 -1.04 -15.47 -8.63
N VAL A 314 -0.74 -16.11 -7.50
CA VAL A 314 -0.57 -17.56 -7.40
C VAL A 314 -1.90 -18.24 -7.08
N ARG A 315 -2.72 -17.60 -6.23
CA ARG A 315 -4.05 -18.08 -5.87
C ARG A 315 -5.05 -16.94 -5.93
N HIS A 316 -6.07 -17.10 -6.75
CA HIS A 316 -7.21 -16.19 -6.83
C HIS A 316 -8.32 -16.64 -5.88
N PHE A 317 -9.12 -15.67 -5.44
CA PHE A 317 -10.45 -15.94 -4.90
C PHE A 317 -11.32 -16.59 -5.98
N PRO A 318 -12.31 -17.45 -5.64
CA PRO A 318 -13.22 -18.02 -6.64
C PRO A 318 -13.84 -16.96 -7.57
N GLY A 319 -13.72 -17.16 -8.88
CA GLY A 319 -14.16 -16.19 -9.91
C GLY A 319 -13.18 -15.05 -10.19
N GLY A 320 -12.10 -14.91 -9.41
CA GLY A 320 -11.01 -13.97 -9.65
C GLY A 320 -10.11 -14.43 -10.79
N ARG A 321 -9.54 -13.47 -11.53
CA ARG A 321 -8.61 -13.74 -12.64
C ARG A 321 -7.55 -12.66 -12.78
N THR A 322 -6.51 -12.96 -13.55
CA THR A 322 -5.50 -11.98 -13.98
C THR A 322 -5.51 -11.87 -15.49
N GLU A 323 -5.83 -10.68 -16.00
CA GLU A 323 -5.77 -10.35 -17.41
C GLU A 323 -4.35 -9.90 -17.78
N ARG A 324 -3.79 -10.42 -18.87
CA ARG A 324 -2.53 -9.94 -19.42
C ARG A 324 -2.80 -8.78 -20.37
N ILE A 325 -2.35 -7.59 -19.99
CA ILE A 325 -2.58 -6.37 -20.78
C ILE A 325 -1.80 -6.42 -22.08
N GLN A 326 -2.51 -6.13 -23.17
CA GLN A 326 -1.94 -6.05 -24.51
C GLN A 326 -1.20 -4.72 -24.70
N PRO A 327 -0.15 -4.70 -25.55
CA PRO A 327 0.75 -3.56 -25.62
C PRO A 327 0.14 -2.28 -26.23
N ASP A 328 -0.96 -2.40 -26.95
CA ASP A 328 -1.79 -1.32 -27.50
C ASP A 328 -2.65 -0.64 -26.42
N LEU A 329 -3.05 -1.38 -25.39
CA LEU A 329 -3.84 -0.89 -24.26
C LEU A 329 -2.97 -0.26 -23.16
N GLY A 330 -1.82 -0.86 -22.85
CA GLY A 330 -0.93 -0.33 -21.82
C GLY A 330 0.41 -1.06 -21.76
N ARG A 331 1.43 -0.37 -21.24
CA ARG A 331 2.81 -0.88 -21.22
C ARG A 331 3.54 -0.52 -19.94
N LEU A 332 4.28 -1.48 -19.36
CA LEU A 332 5.25 -1.18 -18.32
C LEU A 332 6.52 -0.60 -18.94
N PHE A 333 6.85 0.64 -18.62
CA PHE A 333 8.06 1.31 -19.08
C PHE A 333 9.23 1.08 -18.10
N HIS A 334 10.17 0.20 -18.46
CA HIS A 334 11.27 -0.18 -17.58
C HIS A 334 12.62 0.26 -18.14
N ILE A 335 13.12 1.41 -17.67
CA ILE A 335 14.47 1.89 -17.98
C ILE A 335 15.48 1.09 -17.17
N ARG A 336 16.37 0.38 -17.85
CA ARG A 336 17.46 -0.40 -17.23
C ARG A 336 18.52 -0.75 -18.26
N ARG A 337 19.63 -1.35 -17.83
CA ARG A 337 20.62 -1.97 -18.73
C ARG A 337 19.95 -2.98 -19.67
N LYS A 338 20.49 -3.06 -20.89
CA LYS A 338 20.12 -4.07 -21.88
C LYS A 338 20.01 -5.47 -21.24
N LYS A 339 18.93 -6.19 -21.53
CA LYS A 339 18.83 -7.61 -21.19
C LYS A 339 19.74 -8.43 -22.10
N ASP A 340 19.70 -8.17 -23.40
CA ASP A 340 20.66 -8.73 -24.36
C ASP A 340 21.73 -7.70 -24.74
N SER A 341 22.94 -7.91 -24.23
CA SER A 341 24.09 -7.03 -24.48
C SER A 341 24.57 -7.03 -25.93
N LYS A 342 24.12 -7.98 -26.76
CA LYS A 342 24.50 -8.07 -28.18
C LYS A 342 23.66 -7.17 -29.08
N LEU A 343 22.50 -6.71 -28.61
CA LEU A 343 21.59 -5.87 -29.40
C LEU A 343 22.22 -4.51 -29.73
N LYS A 344 22.23 -4.19 -31.01
CA LYS A 344 22.58 -2.88 -31.53
C LYS A 344 21.35 -1.98 -31.52
N ARG A 345 21.56 -0.67 -31.60
CA ARG A 345 20.48 0.32 -31.68
C ARG A 345 19.51 0.05 -32.84
N SER A 346 20.01 -0.43 -33.98
CA SER A 346 19.22 -0.81 -35.16
C SER A 346 18.23 -1.94 -34.91
N ASP A 347 18.48 -2.75 -33.87
CA ASP A 347 17.67 -3.92 -33.54
C ASP A 347 16.54 -3.55 -32.56
N LEU A 348 16.52 -2.30 -32.07
CA LEU A 348 15.55 -1.83 -31.09
C LEU A 348 14.28 -1.29 -31.77
N ILE A 349 13.16 -1.47 -31.09
CA ILE A 349 11.85 -1.07 -31.58
C ILE A 349 11.52 0.31 -31.02
N ARG A 350 11.14 1.25 -31.89
CA ARG A 350 10.69 2.58 -31.48
C ARG A 350 9.28 2.50 -30.89
N ASP A 351 9.09 3.10 -29.72
CA ASP A 351 7.84 3.12 -28.96
C ASP A 351 7.53 4.54 -28.49
N GLU A 352 6.49 5.14 -29.06
CA GLU A 352 6.09 6.52 -28.81
C GLU A 352 4.96 6.67 -27.78
N GLY A 353 4.57 5.59 -27.09
CA GLY A 353 3.41 5.60 -26.19
C GLY A 353 3.47 6.70 -25.14
N LEU A 354 4.67 6.97 -24.61
CA LEU A 354 4.92 8.00 -23.60
C LEU A 354 4.79 9.44 -24.13
N LEU A 355 4.98 9.66 -25.45
CA LEU A 355 4.84 11.00 -26.04
C LEU A 355 3.41 11.51 -25.98
N LYS A 356 2.41 10.61 -25.93
CA LYS A 356 0.99 10.96 -25.82
C LYS A 356 0.69 11.83 -24.60
N VAL A 357 1.49 11.72 -23.54
CA VAL A 357 1.33 12.48 -22.28
C VAL A 357 2.53 13.39 -21.98
N ALA A 358 3.53 13.43 -22.86
CA ALA A 358 4.83 14.05 -22.56
C ALA A 358 4.74 15.56 -22.31
N GLN A 359 3.87 16.28 -23.04
CA GLN A 359 3.69 17.71 -22.82
C GLN A 359 3.15 17.99 -21.41
N THR A 360 2.01 17.39 -21.06
CA THR A 360 1.39 17.53 -19.73
C THR A 360 2.33 17.07 -18.62
N LEU A 361 3.10 16.00 -18.86
CA LEU A 361 4.08 15.51 -17.90
C LEU A 361 5.20 16.53 -17.66
N VAL A 362 5.75 17.16 -18.71
CA VAL A 362 6.78 18.20 -18.58
C VAL A 362 6.24 19.38 -17.76
N GLU A 363 5.03 19.85 -18.05
CA GLU A 363 4.39 20.95 -17.34
C GLU A 363 4.24 20.64 -15.83
N LYS A 364 3.72 19.46 -15.49
CA LYS A 364 3.57 19.00 -14.10
C LYS A 364 4.91 18.82 -13.39
N VAL A 365 5.90 18.23 -14.04
CA VAL A 365 7.26 18.06 -13.48
C VAL A 365 7.90 19.40 -13.20
N ASN A 366 7.83 20.35 -14.13
CA ASN A 366 8.37 21.70 -13.94
C ASN A 366 7.69 22.44 -12.79
N HIS A 367 6.36 22.33 -12.69
CA HIS A 367 5.60 22.86 -11.58
C HIS A 367 6.05 22.25 -10.24
N ALA A 368 6.12 20.92 -10.14
CA ALA A 368 6.57 20.23 -8.94
C ALA A 368 8.00 20.66 -8.54
N LEU A 369 8.94 20.66 -9.48
CA LEU A 369 10.33 21.08 -9.24
C LEU A 369 10.45 22.53 -8.80
N TYR A 370 9.61 23.43 -9.34
CA TYR A 370 9.56 24.83 -8.91
C TYR A 370 9.18 24.96 -7.43
N TYR A 371 8.10 24.32 -7.00
CA TYR A 371 7.65 24.37 -5.60
C TYR A 371 8.60 23.67 -4.63
N MET A 372 9.44 22.76 -5.12
CA MET A 372 10.52 22.15 -4.34
C MET A 372 11.79 23.00 -4.28
N GLY A 373 11.86 24.12 -5.02
CA GLY A 373 13.09 24.91 -5.17
C GLY A 373 14.19 24.17 -5.93
N LEU A 374 13.83 23.17 -6.73
CA LEU A 374 14.74 22.32 -7.49
C LEU A 374 14.86 22.72 -8.95
N ASN A 375 13.98 23.60 -9.45
CA ASN A 375 14.13 24.19 -10.77
C ASN A 375 15.08 25.40 -10.70
N THR A 376 16.18 25.34 -11.46
CA THR A 376 17.19 26.40 -11.53
C THR A 376 16.94 27.38 -12.69
N ALA A 377 16.01 27.05 -13.59
CA ALA A 377 15.63 27.90 -14.71
C ALA A 377 14.32 28.64 -14.38
N THR A 378 14.45 29.95 -14.13
CA THR A 378 13.40 30.96 -13.98
C THR A 378 12.77 31.10 -12.59
N GLY A 379 13.08 32.23 -11.94
CA GLY A 379 12.44 32.70 -10.72
C GLY A 379 11.03 33.26 -10.93
N LEU A 380 10.25 32.68 -11.85
CA LEU A 380 8.85 33.04 -12.09
C LEU A 380 7.99 31.76 -12.04
N PRO A 381 6.84 31.81 -11.36
CA PRO A 381 5.94 30.66 -11.27
C PRO A 381 5.38 30.28 -12.65
N PRO A 382 5.20 28.99 -12.96
CA PRO A 382 4.43 28.57 -14.14
C PRO A 382 2.99 29.06 -14.01
N HIS A 383 2.47 29.64 -15.10
CA HIS A 383 1.11 30.21 -15.20
C HIS A 383 0.02 29.15 -15.28
#